data_AF-A0A7U9QWF1-F1
#
_entry.id   AF-A0A7U9QWF1-F1
#
_cell.length_a   1.000
_cell.length_b   1.000
_cell.length_c   1.000
_cell.angle_alpha   90.00
_cell.angle_beta   90.00
_cell.angle_gamma   90.00
#
_symmetry.space_group_name_H-M   'P 1'
#
loop_
_entity.id
_entity.type
_entity.pdbx_description
1 polymer ?
#
loop_
_entity_poly.entity_id
_entity_poly.type
_entity_poly.pdbx_seq_one_letter_code
_entity_poly.pdbx_strand_id
1 'polypeptide(L)'
;MDEETPHIHIDFVPFIRNSKRGLDTRVSLKGALAEQGFKGGTRSATEWNQWIESEKQELSKVAERYGVRWKQLGTHNKHLSVLDFEKQERAKEVAKLEKVVSNNKAELSHIIYQQVLAENEMEKIRQENEAVRQETTELSATNDLLREQADGLIENREKLMSDNKALEQQQKKLQQDIEKMADSKVALERNVHAYDEDARWQLPEPTALMSAKTYREKNAMPLVERLKEIVKSLTIKCVNLMEQIKQLKAKVTKQAEDIDFYKSKVHQQYVKLEQLQEKADDFERVKQYVGVDKIDIIVTNARELERIAQSEKQQSRAYGMGR
;
A
#
# COMPACT_ATOMS: atom_id res chain seq x y z
N MET A 1 79.66 9.59 2.11
CA MET A 1 78.96 9.37 3.39
C MET A 1 78.04 8.18 3.15
N ASP A 2 78.32 7.07 3.80
CA ASP A 2 77.77 5.71 3.61
C ASP A 2 76.96 5.21 4.82
N GLU A 3 76.82 6.03 5.88
CA GLU A 3 76.03 5.75 7.08
C GLU A 3 75.02 6.88 7.39
N GLU A 4 74.03 6.59 8.25
CA GLU A 4 72.88 7.47 8.54
C GLU A 4 73.28 8.81 9.20
N THR A 5 74.30 8.80 10.08
CA THR A 5 74.81 10.01 10.72
C THR A 5 76.29 10.20 10.38
N PRO A 6 76.70 11.33 9.79
CA PRO A 6 78.11 11.64 9.58
C PRO A 6 78.90 11.55 10.89
N HIS A 7 79.87 10.64 10.97
CA HIS A 7 80.74 10.48 12.11
C HIS A 7 82.17 10.21 11.65
N ILE A 8 83.13 10.38 12.57
CA ILE A 8 84.56 10.18 12.32
C ILE A 8 85.14 9.25 13.38
N HIS A 9 85.97 8.31 12.95
CA HIS A 9 86.76 7.48 13.84
C HIS A 9 88.14 8.12 14.04
N ILE A 10 88.53 8.35 15.30
CA ILE A 10 89.84 8.89 15.67
C ILE A 10 90.51 7.88 16.61
N ASP A 11 91.59 7.27 16.12
CA ASP A 11 92.36 6.30 16.89
C ASP A 11 93.55 6.98 17.57
N PHE A 12 93.67 6.78 18.88
CA PHE A 12 94.78 7.28 19.67
C PHE A 12 95.75 6.16 20.01
N VAL A 13 97.06 6.43 19.90
CA VAL A 13 98.11 5.51 20.33
C VAL A 13 98.77 6.08 21.60
N PRO A 14 98.29 5.71 22.80
CA PRO A 14 98.82 6.26 24.03
C PRO A 14 100.14 5.60 24.39
N PHE A 15 101.21 6.38 24.51
CA PHE A 15 102.53 5.90 24.91
C PHE A 15 103.07 6.64 26.12
N ILE A 16 104.00 6.02 26.84
CA ILE A 16 104.81 6.63 27.91
C ILE A 16 106.29 6.57 27.54
N ARG A 17 107.10 7.48 28.11
CA ARG A 17 108.56 7.51 27.94
C ARG A 17 109.27 7.35 29.28
N ASN A 18 110.55 6.97 29.27
CA ASN A 18 111.33 6.73 30.49
C ASN A 18 110.76 5.60 31.37
N SER A 19 110.23 4.54 30.74
CA SER A 19 109.64 3.44 31.49
C SER A 19 110.70 2.65 32.25
N LYS A 20 110.58 2.59 33.58
CA LYS A 20 111.49 1.79 34.44
C LYS A 20 111.28 0.27 34.31
N ARG A 21 110.30 -0.18 33.53
CA ARG A 21 109.94 -1.59 33.29
C ARG A 21 109.78 -1.84 31.80
N GLY A 22 110.69 -2.60 31.20
CA GLY A 22 110.65 -3.00 29.78
C GLY A 22 111.25 -1.95 28.84
N LEU A 23 110.67 -1.83 27.63
CA LEU A 23 111.06 -0.84 26.63
C LEU A 23 110.91 0.58 27.17
N ASP A 24 111.88 1.44 26.87
CA ASP A 24 111.93 2.84 27.32
C ASP A 24 110.67 3.63 26.92
N THR A 25 110.20 3.40 25.68
CA THR A 25 108.90 3.87 25.20
C THR A 25 107.94 2.69 25.03
N ARG A 26 106.76 2.74 25.66
CA ARG A 26 105.75 1.67 25.54
C ARG A 26 104.32 2.18 25.46
N VAL A 27 103.46 1.42 24.80
CA VAL A 27 102.01 1.70 24.71
C VAL A 27 101.36 1.40 26.06
N SER A 28 100.77 2.41 26.67
CA SER A 28 100.14 2.29 27.99
C SER A 28 99.18 3.45 28.23
N LEU A 29 97.89 3.21 28.01
CA LEU A 29 96.84 4.21 28.21
C LEU A 29 96.85 4.80 29.62
N LYS A 30 96.87 3.94 30.65
CA LYS A 30 96.88 4.39 32.05
C LYS A 30 98.12 5.24 32.38
N GLY A 31 99.27 4.88 31.81
CA GLY A 31 100.51 5.61 32.05
C GLY A 31 100.53 6.97 31.35
N ALA A 32 100.07 7.01 30.09
CA ALA A 32 100.02 8.24 29.29
C ALA A 32 99.08 9.28 29.93
N LEU A 33 97.91 8.82 30.41
CA LEU A 33 96.97 9.68 31.12
C LEU A 33 97.53 10.18 32.47
N ALA A 34 98.29 9.34 33.17
CA ALA A 34 98.94 9.75 34.42
C ALA A 34 100.05 10.80 34.21
N GLU A 35 100.84 10.70 33.12
CA GLU A 35 101.81 11.74 32.71
C GLU A 35 101.12 13.07 32.38
N GLN A 36 99.92 13.02 31.80
CA GLN A 36 99.08 14.19 31.53
C GLN A 36 98.41 14.77 32.80
N GLY A 37 98.59 14.14 33.96
CA GLY A 37 98.10 14.65 35.24
C GLY A 37 96.77 14.04 35.72
N PHE A 38 96.17 13.11 34.98
CA PHE A 38 94.96 12.40 35.42
C PHE A 38 95.32 11.32 36.44
N LYS A 39 94.92 11.52 37.70
CA LYS A 39 95.19 10.58 38.79
C LYS A 39 93.90 9.83 39.13
N GLY A 40 93.90 8.52 38.96
CA GLY A 40 92.76 7.67 39.27
C GLY A 40 92.42 7.78 40.75
N GLY A 41 91.13 8.00 41.04
CA GLY A 41 90.65 8.16 42.42
C GLY A 41 89.77 6.97 42.83
N THR A 42 88.46 7.17 42.78
CA THR A 42 87.45 6.15 43.12
C THR A 42 87.23 5.17 41.97
N ARG A 43 86.55 4.04 42.24
CA ARG A 43 86.23 2.99 41.25
C ARG A 43 85.48 3.51 40.01
N SER A 44 84.77 4.64 40.11
CA SER A 44 84.06 5.30 39.01
C SER A 44 84.83 6.48 38.40
N ALA A 45 85.77 7.08 39.12
CA ALA A 45 86.61 8.19 38.66
C ALA A 45 88.00 7.68 38.23
N THR A 46 88.00 6.76 37.26
CA THR A 46 89.24 6.25 36.65
C THR A 46 89.94 7.37 35.87
N GLU A 47 91.25 7.22 35.63
CA GLU A 47 92.05 8.12 34.81
C GLU A 47 91.40 8.36 33.44
N TRP A 48 90.88 7.29 32.84
CA TRP A 48 90.16 7.32 31.57
C TRP A 48 88.87 8.14 31.64
N ASN A 49 88.03 7.97 32.66
CA ASN A 49 86.78 8.71 32.77
C ASN A 49 87.01 10.20 33.00
N GLN A 50 88.02 10.55 33.82
CA GLN A 50 88.41 11.95 34.04
C GLN A 50 88.95 12.59 32.74
N TRP A 51 89.78 11.86 32.00
CA TRP A 51 90.28 12.31 30.70
C TRP A 51 89.15 12.49 29.69
N ILE A 52 88.29 11.48 29.49
CA ILE A 52 87.14 11.57 28.58
C ILE A 52 86.24 12.77 28.90
N GLU A 53 86.00 13.05 30.17
CA GLU A 53 85.20 14.20 30.57
C GLU A 53 85.91 15.53 30.27
N SER A 54 87.22 15.62 30.53
CA SER A 54 88.01 16.80 30.14
C SER A 54 88.05 17.01 28.63
N GLU A 55 88.21 15.94 27.84
CA GLU A 55 88.20 16.00 26.37
C GLU A 55 86.84 16.44 25.85
N LYS A 56 85.74 15.93 26.41
CA LYS A 56 84.38 16.40 26.06
C LYS A 56 84.21 17.90 26.35
N GLN A 57 84.74 18.39 27.46
CA GLN A 57 84.68 19.82 27.81
C GLN A 57 85.50 20.67 26.84
N GLU A 58 86.72 20.27 26.50
CA GLU A 58 87.55 20.99 25.52
C GLU A 58 86.96 20.92 24.12
N LEU A 59 86.49 19.75 23.67
CA LEU A 59 85.78 19.58 22.41
C LEU A 59 84.52 20.44 22.35
N SER A 60 83.77 20.55 23.45
CA SER A 60 82.59 21.44 23.52
C SER A 60 82.99 22.91 23.30
N LYS A 61 84.06 23.39 23.94
CA LYS A 61 84.55 24.77 23.75
C LYS A 61 84.95 25.04 22.31
N VAL A 62 85.57 24.08 21.63
CA VAL A 62 85.93 24.19 20.22
C VAL A 62 84.68 24.15 19.34
N ALA A 63 83.78 23.18 19.56
CA ALA A 63 82.54 23.01 18.81
C ALA A 63 81.60 24.23 18.92
N GLU A 64 81.57 24.90 20.08
CA GLU A 64 80.81 26.14 20.30
C GLU A 64 81.27 27.27 19.38
N ARG A 65 82.57 27.37 19.07
CA ARG A 65 83.10 28.35 18.10
C ARG A 65 82.55 28.14 16.69
N TYR A 66 82.13 26.91 16.38
CA TYR A 66 81.50 26.53 15.12
C TYR A 66 79.97 26.41 15.23
N GLY A 67 79.37 26.92 16.31
CA GLY A 67 77.91 26.95 16.50
C GLY A 67 77.27 25.65 16.99
N VAL A 68 78.07 24.65 17.36
CA VAL A 68 77.58 23.36 17.88
C VAL A 68 77.64 23.37 19.42
N ARG A 69 76.50 23.14 20.07
CA ARG A 69 76.40 23.12 21.55
C ARG A 69 76.30 21.70 22.08
N TRP A 70 77.06 21.42 23.14
CA TRP A 70 76.98 20.14 23.82
C TRP A 70 75.73 20.02 24.69
N LYS A 71 74.86 19.05 24.38
CA LYS A 71 73.64 18.76 25.14
C LYS A 71 73.92 17.72 26.24
N GLN A 72 73.97 18.16 27.49
CA GLN A 72 74.13 17.26 28.64
C GLN A 72 72.77 16.71 29.06
N LEU A 73 72.50 15.44 28.73
CA LEU A 73 71.23 14.78 29.01
C LEU A 73 71.13 14.21 30.44
N GLY A 74 72.22 14.21 31.21
CA GLY A 74 72.25 13.67 32.59
C GLY A 74 71.98 12.16 32.69
N THR A 75 71.92 11.46 31.57
CA THR A 75 71.62 10.02 31.51
C THR A 75 72.91 9.19 31.50
N HIS A 76 72.99 8.17 32.36
CA HIS A 76 74.06 7.18 32.34
C HIS A 76 73.59 5.89 31.66
N ASN A 77 73.46 5.94 30.34
CA ASN A 77 73.07 4.78 29.55
C ASN A 77 74.29 3.90 29.25
N LYS A 78 74.11 2.58 29.27
CA LYS A 78 75.14 1.65 28.82
C LYS A 78 75.38 1.87 27.31
N HIS A 79 76.64 1.81 26.88
CA HIS A 79 76.96 1.81 25.46
C HIS A 79 76.35 0.56 24.82
N LEU A 80 75.59 0.76 23.75
CA LEU A 80 75.00 -0.32 22.95
C LEU A 80 75.81 -0.49 21.68
N SER A 81 75.91 -1.72 21.18
CA SER A 81 76.35 -1.92 19.79
C SER A 81 75.34 -1.28 18.84
N VAL A 82 75.77 -0.90 17.64
CA VAL A 82 74.87 -0.32 16.61
C VAL A 82 73.66 -1.22 16.39
N LEU A 83 73.89 -2.53 16.27
CA LEU A 83 72.82 -3.53 16.10
C LEU A 83 71.84 -3.58 17.28
N ASP A 84 72.33 -3.50 18.52
CA ASP A 84 71.45 -3.54 19.69
C ASP A 84 70.65 -2.25 19.85
N PHE A 85 71.23 -1.10 19.47
CA PHE A 85 70.53 0.18 19.40
C PHE A 85 69.41 0.16 18.36
N GLU A 86 69.70 -0.29 17.14
CA GLU A 86 68.69 -0.43 16.08
C GLU A 86 67.55 -1.37 16.48
N LYS A 87 67.86 -2.51 17.11
CA LYS A 87 66.84 -3.44 17.62
C LYS A 87 65.96 -2.77 18.66
N GLN A 88 66.54 -1.98 19.57
CA GLN A 88 65.79 -1.27 20.59
C GLN A 88 64.85 -0.22 19.97
N GLU A 89 65.31 0.56 18.98
CA GLU A 89 64.48 1.55 18.32
C GLU A 89 63.38 0.91 17.46
N ARG A 90 63.70 -0.15 16.70
CA ARG A 90 62.70 -0.93 15.95
C ARG A 90 61.65 -1.54 16.87
N ALA A 91 62.04 -2.06 18.04
CA ALA A 91 61.08 -2.58 19.01
C ALA A 91 60.11 -1.49 19.52
N LYS A 92 60.60 -0.25 19.74
CA LYS A 92 59.74 0.88 20.12
C LYS A 92 58.77 1.27 19.00
N GLU A 93 59.23 1.23 17.75
CA GLU A 93 58.39 1.51 16.58
C GLU A 93 57.31 0.46 16.41
N VAL A 94 57.67 -0.83 16.45
CA VAL A 94 56.72 -1.95 16.37
C VAL A 94 55.68 -1.85 17.49
N ALA A 95 56.09 -1.59 18.74
CA ALA A 95 55.16 -1.43 19.84
C ALA A 95 54.17 -0.24 19.65
N LYS A 96 54.62 0.86 19.04
CA LYS A 96 53.74 1.98 18.68
C LYS A 96 52.75 1.57 17.59
N LEU A 97 53.22 0.89 16.54
CA LEU A 97 52.39 0.42 15.43
C LEU A 97 51.36 -0.62 15.90
N GLU A 98 51.75 -1.58 16.74
CA GLU A 98 50.85 -2.57 17.33
C GLU A 98 49.73 -1.91 18.14
N LYS A 99 50.06 -0.86 18.90
CA LYS A 99 49.05 -0.08 19.65
C LYS A 99 48.06 0.60 18.70
N VAL A 100 48.54 1.22 17.61
CA VAL A 100 47.68 1.86 16.61
C VAL A 100 46.79 0.83 15.91
N VAL A 101 47.36 -0.30 15.49
CA VAL A 101 46.60 -1.39 14.86
C VAL A 101 45.53 -1.94 15.80
N SER A 102 45.85 -2.11 17.08
CA SER A 102 44.89 -2.57 18.09
C SER A 102 43.73 -1.58 18.27
N ASN A 103 44.04 -0.28 18.38
CA ASN A 103 43.02 0.77 18.49
C ASN A 103 42.13 0.82 17.24
N ASN A 104 42.73 0.85 16.05
CA ASN A 104 42.00 0.88 14.79
C ASN A 104 41.12 -0.37 14.62
N LYS A 105 41.57 -1.53 15.08
CA LYS A 105 40.77 -2.77 15.05
C LYS A 105 39.55 -2.67 15.95
N ALA A 106 39.68 -2.06 17.13
CA ALA A 106 38.56 -1.84 18.04
C ALA A 106 37.55 -0.84 17.45
N GLU A 107 38.02 0.25 16.87
CA GLU A 107 37.18 1.24 16.17
C GLU A 107 36.45 0.62 14.98
N LEU A 108 37.16 -0.14 14.14
CA LEU A 108 36.56 -0.85 13.01
C LEU A 108 35.46 -1.82 13.48
N SER A 109 35.72 -2.56 14.56
CA SER A 109 34.73 -3.50 15.13
C SER A 109 33.48 -2.77 15.63
N HIS A 110 33.66 -1.59 16.24
CA HIS A 110 32.55 -0.75 16.67
C HIS A 110 31.74 -0.22 15.48
N ILE A 111 32.42 0.25 14.43
CA ILE A 111 31.77 0.75 13.20
C ILE A 111 30.97 -0.37 12.52
N ILE A 112 31.56 -1.57 12.38
CA ILE A 112 30.87 -2.73 11.81
C ILE A 112 29.61 -3.07 12.61
N TYR A 113 29.71 -3.07 13.95
CA TYR A 113 28.55 -3.33 14.80
C TYR A 113 27.43 -2.30 14.59
N GLN A 114 27.76 -1.00 14.54
CA GLN A 114 26.78 0.05 14.28
C GLN A 114 26.15 -0.07 12.89
N GLN A 115 26.95 -0.46 11.89
CA GLN A 115 26.46 -0.64 10.53
C GLN A 115 25.44 -1.78 10.45
N VAL A 116 25.68 -2.91 11.13
CA VAL A 116 24.71 -4.02 11.19
C VAL A 116 23.40 -3.58 11.87
N LEU A 117 23.47 -2.76 12.93
CA LEU A 117 22.28 -2.22 13.58
C LEU A 117 21.48 -1.31 12.64
N ALA A 118 22.17 -0.42 11.92
CA ALA A 118 21.53 0.48 10.96
C ALA A 118 20.91 -0.28 9.77
N GLU A 119 21.56 -1.33 9.29
CA GLU A 119 21.05 -2.20 8.21
C GLU A 119 19.78 -2.94 8.65
N ASN A 120 19.74 -3.45 9.89
CA ASN A 120 18.54 -4.08 10.43
C ASN A 120 17.36 -3.10 10.56
N GLU A 121 17.62 -1.87 11.03
CA GLU A 121 16.58 -0.83 11.14
C GLU A 121 16.08 -0.42 9.74
N MET A 122 16.98 -0.29 8.77
CA MET A 122 16.61 0.00 7.39
C MET A 122 15.76 -1.10 6.77
N GLU A 123 16.07 -2.38 7.03
CA GLU A 123 15.27 -3.49 6.52
C GLU A 123 13.87 -3.51 7.15
N LYS A 124 13.76 -3.20 8.45
CA LYS A 124 12.47 -3.06 9.12
C LYS A 124 11.63 -1.92 8.51
N ILE A 125 12.24 -0.75 8.31
CA ILE A 125 11.59 0.38 7.63
C ILE A 125 11.18 0.00 6.20
N ARG A 126 11.98 -0.81 5.49
CA ARG A 126 11.65 -1.28 4.14
C ARG A 126 10.41 -2.17 4.14
N GLN A 127 10.31 -3.10 5.09
CA GLN A 127 9.15 -3.98 5.26
C GLN A 127 7.89 -3.19 5.63
N GLU A 128 7.99 -2.24 6.56
CA GLU A 128 6.87 -1.37 6.93
C GLU A 128 6.39 -0.52 5.74
N ASN A 129 7.30 0.04 4.95
CA ASN A 129 6.95 0.79 3.74
C ASN A 129 6.25 -0.08 2.68
N GLU A 130 6.69 -1.33 2.51
CA GLU A 130 6.06 -2.26 1.59
C GLU A 130 4.63 -2.62 2.05
N ALA A 131 4.44 -2.87 3.34
CA ALA A 131 3.12 -3.11 3.91
C ALA A 131 2.17 -1.90 3.70
N VAL A 132 2.65 -0.69 3.96
CA VAL A 132 1.88 0.54 3.71
C VAL A 132 1.53 0.72 2.24
N ARG A 133 2.42 0.35 1.31
CA ARG A 133 2.13 0.38 -0.13
C ARG A 133 1.03 -0.59 -0.51
N GLN A 134 1.09 -1.82 0.01
CA GLN A 134 0.05 -2.83 -0.21
C GLN A 134 -1.30 -2.36 0.32
N GLU A 135 -1.35 -1.88 1.56
CA GLU A 135 -2.57 -1.32 2.17
C GLU A 135 -3.11 -0.14 1.34
N THR A 136 -2.24 0.75 0.85
CA THR A 136 -2.65 1.86 -0.01
C THR A 136 -3.26 1.39 -1.33
N THR A 137 -2.71 0.33 -1.94
CA THR A 137 -3.28 -0.23 -3.18
C THR A 137 -4.62 -0.91 -2.96
N GLU A 138 -4.80 -1.60 -1.84
CA GLU A 138 -6.08 -2.21 -1.45
C GLU A 138 -7.14 -1.14 -1.13
N LEU A 139 -6.76 -0.10 -0.38
CA LEU A 139 -7.61 1.05 -0.11
C LEU A 139 -7.99 1.82 -1.39
N SER A 140 -7.10 1.89 -2.37
CA SER A 140 -7.43 2.48 -3.67
C SER A 140 -8.45 1.62 -4.42
N ALA A 141 -8.23 0.31 -4.51
CA ALA A 141 -9.13 -0.61 -5.21
C ALA A 141 -10.53 -0.64 -4.59
N THR A 142 -10.61 -0.63 -3.25
CA THR A 142 -11.89 -0.54 -2.53
C THR A 142 -12.60 0.80 -2.75
N ASN A 143 -11.88 1.92 -2.78
CA ASN A 143 -12.45 3.21 -3.12
C ASN A 143 -13.01 3.26 -4.54
N ASP A 144 -12.32 2.65 -5.51
CA ASP A 144 -12.79 2.59 -6.89
C ASP A 144 -14.08 1.76 -7.00
N LEU A 145 -14.17 0.61 -6.30
CA LEU A 145 -15.40 -0.18 -6.24
C LEU A 145 -16.57 0.60 -5.59
N LEU A 146 -16.30 1.34 -4.51
CA LEU A 146 -17.31 2.17 -3.85
C LEU A 146 -17.81 3.30 -4.77
N ARG A 147 -16.93 3.87 -5.60
CA ARG A 147 -17.32 4.86 -6.61
C ARG A 147 -18.23 4.25 -7.66
N GLU A 148 -17.87 3.08 -8.22
CA GLU A 148 -18.72 2.37 -9.17
C GLU A 148 -20.10 2.03 -8.59
N GLN A 149 -20.15 1.61 -7.32
CA GLN A 149 -21.42 1.38 -6.62
C GLN A 149 -22.23 2.66 -6.44
N ALA A 150 -21.58 3.77 -6.08
CA ALA A 150 -22.24 5.06 -5.94
C ALA A 150 -22.83 5.55 -7.28
N ASP A 151 -22.08 5.40 -8.37
CA ASP A 151 -22.53 5.76 -9.72
C ASP A 151 -23.74 4.91 -10.14
N GLY A 152 -23.69 3.59 -9.90
CA GLY A 152 -24.82 2.69 -10.18
C GLY A 152 -26.07 3.01 -9.35
N LEU A 153 -25.91 3.48 -8.10
CA LEU A 153 -27.03 3.96 -7.28
C LEU A 153 -27.62 5.26 -7.81
N ILE A 154 -26.80 6.17 -8.33
CA ILE A 154 -27.24 7.41 -8.96
C ILE A 154 -28.07 7.10 -10.21
N GLU A 155 -27.59 6.24 -11.10
CA GLU A 155 -28.33 5.82 -12.30
C GLU A 155 -29.69 5.18 -11.96
N ASN A 156 -29.72 4.29 -10.96
CA ASN A 156 -30.96 3.67 -10.50
C ASN A 156 -31.93 4.71 -9.92
N ARG A 157 -31.42 5.69 -9.17
CA ARG A 157 -32.23 6.79 -8.63
C ARG A 157 -32.83 7.62 -9.76
N GLU A 158 -32.06 7.95 -10.79
CA GLU A 158 -32.55 8.71 -11.95
C GLU A 158 -33.65 7.96 -12.70
N LYS A 159 -33.48 6.65 -12.91
CA LYS A 159 -34.50 5.80 -13.52
C LYS A 159 -35.79 5.77 -12.69
N LEU A 160 -35.68 5.58 -11.38
CA LEU A 160 -36.84 5.61 -10.48
C LEU A 160 -37.55 6.98 -10.47
N MET A 161 -36.80 8.08 -10.59
CA MET A 161 -37.38 9.42 -10.71
C MET A 161 -38.15 9.59 -12.01
N SER A 162 -37.63 9.08 -13.13
CA SER A 162 -38.32 9.08 -14.43
C SER A 162 -39.60 8.24 -14.39
N ASP A 163 -39.52 7.03 -13.85
CA ASP A 163 -40.66 6.11 -13.71
C ASP A 163 -41.75 6.70 -12.81
N ASN A 164 -41.38 7.30 -11.67
CA ASN A 164 -42.33 7.99 -10.79
C ASN A 164 -43.03 9.15 -11.49
N LYS A 165 -42.30 9.95 -12.27
CA LYS A 165 -42.90 11.04 -13.06
C LYS A 165 -43.90 10.53 -14.08
N ALA A 166 -43.62 9.40 -14.73
CA ALA A 166 -44.55 8.76 -15.67
C ALA A 166 -45.81 8.25 -14.95
N LEU A 167 -45.65 7.65 -13.77
CA LEU A 167 -46.77 7.19 -12.95
C LEU A 167 -47.65 8.35 -12.46
N GLU A 168 -47.06 9.47 -12.02
CA GLU A 168 -47.81 10.67 -11.64
C GLU A 168 -48.64 11.23 -12.80
N GLN A 169 -48.07 11.26 -14.01
CA GLN A 169 -48.79 11.67 -15.22
C GLN A 169 -49.96 10.72 -15.53
N GLN A 170 -49.75 9.42 -15.42
CA GLN A 170 -50.78 8.41 -15.64
C GLN A 170 -51.89 8.54 -14.58
N GLN A 171 -51.54 8.75 -13.31
CA GLN A 171 -52.49 8.96 -12.23
C GLN A 171 -53.35 10.21 -12.48
N LYS A 172 -52.73 11.32 -12.89
CA LYS A 172 -53.46 12.55 -13.24
C LYS A 172 -54.43 12.33 -14.41
N LYS A 173 -54.03 11.57 -15.42
CA LYS A 173 -54.89 11.24 -16.56
C LYS A 173 -56.09 10.40 -16.12
N LEU A 174 -55.86 9.36 -15.32
CA LEU A 174 -56.95 8.54 -14.79
C LEU A 174 -57.92 9.35 -13.93
N GLN A 175 -57.42 10.28 -13.12
CA GLN A 175 -58.25 11.18 -12.33
C GLN A 175 -59.17 12.04 -13.22
N GLN A 176 -58.63 12.61 -14.30
CA GLN A 176 -59.43 13.37 -15.27
C GLN A 176 -60.48 12.51 -15.98
N ASP A 177 -60.13 11.27 -16.32
CA ASP A 177 -61.07 10.35 -16.97
C ASP A 177 -62.21 9.93 -16.01
N ILE A 178 -61.91 9.76 -14.71
CA ILE A 178 -62.92 9.51 -13.66
C ILE A 178 -63.87 10.71 -13.52
N GLU A 179 -63.34 11.94 -13.48
CA GLU A 179 -64.16 13.17 -13.41
C GLU A 179 -65.11 13.28 -14.61
N LYS A 180 -64.61 13.08 -15.83
CA LYS A 180 -65.45 13.06 -17.04
C LYS A 180 -66.52 11.98 -17.01
N MET A 181 -66.19 10.80 -16.47
CA MET A 181 -67.15 9.71 -16.32
C MET A 181 -68.23 10.04 -15.29
N ALA A 182 -67.87 10.72 -14.20
CA ALA A 182 -68.82 11.23 -13.21
C ALA A 182 -69.77 12.26 -13.82
N ASP A 183 -69.26 13.23 -14.58
CA ASP A 183 -70.08 14.22 -15.30
C ASP A 183 -71.03 13.55 -16.30
N SER A 184 -70.51 12.59 -17.06
CA SER A 184 -71.30 11.81 -18.03
C SER A 184 -72.41 11.02 -17.34
N LYS A 185 -72.15 10.46 -16.15
CA LYS A 185 -73.16 9.78 -15.33
C LYS A 185 -74.27 10.74 -14.90
N VAL A 186 -73.94 11.92 -14.38
CA VAL A 186 -74.93 12.93 -13.97
C VAL A 186 -75.77 13.39 -15.17
N ALA A 187 -75.16 13.59 -16.33
CA ALA A 187 -75.87 13.94 -17.56
C ALA A 187 -76.85 12.82 -17.98
N LEU A 188 -76.44 11.56 -17.87
CA LEU A 188 -77.30 10.41 -18.16
C LEU A 188 -78.49 10.34 -17.18
N GLU A 189 -78.25 10.51 -15.88
CA GLU A 189 -79.30 10.54 -14.85
C GLU A 189 -80.34 11.63 -15.13
N ARG A 190 -79.91 12.84 -15.53
CA ARG A 190 -80.82 13.92 -15.95
C ARG A 190 -81.63 13.56 -17.20
N ASN A 191 -80.99 12.95 -18.20
CA ASN A 191 -81.69 12.52 -19.42
C ASN A 191 -82.74 11.45 -19.12
N VAL A 192 -82.48 10.54 -18.18
CA VAL A 192 -83.45 9.53 -17.72
C VAL A 192 -84.68 10.22 -17.13
N HIS A 193 -84.52 11.18 -16.22
CA HIS A 193 -85.66 11.97 -15.70
C HIS A 193 -86.43 12.71 -16.80
N ALA A 194 -85.72 13.28 -17.78
CA ALA A 194 -86.37 13.97 -18.90
C ALA A 194 -87.17 13.02 -19.82
N TYR A 195 -86.86 11.73 -19.87
CA TYR A 195 -87.68 10.75 -20.58
C TYR A 195 -89.01 10.47 -19.86
N ASP A 196 -89.03 10.59 -18.53
CA ASP A 196 -90.24 10.37 -17.72
C ASP A 196 -91.14 11.62 -17.70
N GLU A 197 -90.57 12.83 -17.69
CA GLU A 197 -91.34 14.07 -17.45
C GLU A 197 -91.68 14.89 -18.72
N ASP A 198 -90.88 14.81 -19.79
CA ASP A 198 -91.02 15.71 -20.94
C ASP A 198 -92.17 15.26 -21.87
N ALA A 199 -93.11 16.17 -22.14
CA ALA A 199 -94.28 15.97 -23.00
C ALA A 199 -93.93 15.44 -24.41
N ARG A 200 -92.71 15.69 -24.91
CA ARG A 200 -92.24 15.17 -26.21
C ARG A 200 -92.04 13.64 -26.24
N TRP A 201 -91.90 13.02 -25.06
CA TRP A 201 -91.76 11.57 -24.88
C TRP A 201 -93.05 10.92 -24.38
N GLN A 202 -94.08 11.74 -24.09
CA GLN A 202 -95.41 11.30 -23.69
C GLN A 202 -96.35 11.24 -24.90
N LEU A 203 -97.34 10.36 -24.86
CA LEU A 203 -98.38 10.31 -25.88
C LEU A 203 -99.39 11.45 -25.64
N PRO A 204 -99.52 12.42 -26.57
CA PRO A 204 -100.44 13.54 -26.38
C PRO A 204 -101.89 13.06 -26.44
N GLU A 205 -102.80 13.69 -25.70
CA GLU A 205 -104.21 13.29 -25.76
C GLU A 205 -104.82 13.48 -27.17
N PRO A 206 -105.76 12.61 -27.61
CA PRO A 206 -106.39 12.74 -28.91
C PRO A 206 -107.22 14.03 -29.02
N THR A 207 -106.88 14.90 -29.97
CA THR A 207 -107.71 16.07 -30.32
C THR A 207 -109.11 15.66 -30.76
N ALA A 208 -110.13 16.39 -30.33
CA ALA A 208 -111.54 16.11 -30.66
C ALA A 208 -111.73 15.95 -32.18
N LEU A 209 -112.45 14.89 -32.58
CA LEU A 209 -112.71 14.46 -33.97
C LEU A 209 -111.58 13.73 -34.71
N MET A 210 -110.44 13.46 -34.07
CA MET A 210 -109.37 12.65 -34.69
C MET A 210 -109.72 11.15 -34.70
N SER A 211 -109.56 10.50 -35.86
CA SER A 211 -109.71 9.04 -35.96
C SER A 211 -108.55 8.30 -35.29
N ALA A 212 -108.81 7.12 -34.72
CA ALA A 212 -107.79 6.27 -34.12
C ALA A 212 -106.64 5.92 -35.10
N LYS A 213 -106.97 5.77 -36.40
CA LYS A 213 -105.98 5.52 -37.45
C LYS A 213 -105.05 6.72 -37.63
N THR A 214 -105.60 7.93 -37.69
CA THR A 214 -104.83 9.16 -37.84
C THR A 214 -103.97 9.45 -36.61
N TYR A 215 -104.47 9.19 -35.40
CA TYR A 215 -103.70 9.32 -34.16
C TYR A 215 -102.51 8.34 -34.13
N ARG A 216 -102.75 7.07 -34.51
CA ARG A 216 -101.71 6.05 -34.61
C ARG A 216 -100.60 6.48 -35.57
N GLU A 217 -100.96 6.96 -36.76
CA GLU A 217 -100.00 7.33 -37.80
C GLU A 217 -99.23 8.62 -37.49
N LYS A 218 -99.88 9.63 -36.89
CA LYS A 218 -99.26 10.96 -36.66
C LYS A 218 -98.58 11.13 -35.31
N ASN A 219 -99.05 10.44 -34.26
CA ASN A 219 -98.55 10.65 -32.90
C ASN A 219 -97.82 9.40 -32.37
N ALA A 220 -98.46 8.22 -32.41
CA ALA A 220 -97.91 7.02 -31.78
C ALA A 220 -96.78 6.36 -32.59
N MET A 221 -96.96 6.17 -33.90
CA MET A 221 -95.96 5.51 -34.77
C MET A 221 -94.62 6.25 -34.84
N PRO A 222 -94.56 7.59 -34.95
CA PRO A 222 -93.30 8.33 -34.93
C PRO A 222 -92.52 8.16 -33.62
N LEU A 223 -93.24 8.15 -32.48
CA LEU A 223 -92.64 7.93 -31.17
C LEU A 223 -92.10 6.49 -31.04
N VAL A 224 -92.87 5.50 -31.51
CA VAL A 224 -92.46 4.08 -31.53
C VAL A 224 -91.23 3.86 -32.43
N GLU A 225 -91.18 4.45 -33.62
CA GLU A 225 -90.02 4.29 -34.50
C GLU A 225 -88.77 4.99 -33.92
N ARG A 226 -88.94 6.15 -33.29
CA ARG A 226 -87.85 6.84 -32.57
C ARG A 226 -87.36 6.03 -31.38
N LEU A 227 -88.26 5.44 -30.59
CA LEU A 227 -87.91 4.54 -29.48
C LEU A 227 -87.14 3.32 -30.00
N LYS A 228 -87.60 2.70 -31.09
CA LYS A 228 -86.97 1.54 -31.71
C LYS A 228 -85.55 1.84 -32.18
N GLU A 229 -85.30 2.99 -32.80
CA GLU A 229 -83.95 3.42 -33.18
C GLU A 229 -83.05 3.68 -31.97
N ILE A 230 -83.58 4.30 -30.90
CA ILE A 230 -82.83 4.49 -29.65
C ILE A 230 -82.48 3.14 -29.02
N VAL A 231 -83.44 2.21 -28.91
CA VAL A 231 -83.24 0.86 -28.37
C VAL A 231 -82.21 0.08 -29.18
N LYS A 232 -82.25 0.15 -30.52
CA LYS A 232 -81.20 -0.43 -31.38
C LYS A 232 -79.83 0.16 -31.07
N SER A 233 -79.72 1.49 -31.00
CA SER A 233 -78.46 2.18 -30.73
C SER A 233 -77.90 1.84 -29.33
N LEU A 234 -78.77 1.73 -28.32
CA LEU A 234 -78.43 1.33 -26.96
C LEU A 234 -77.97 -0.12 -26.92
N THR A 235 -78.68 -1.02 -27.62
CA THR A 235 -78.32 -2.44 -27.71
C THR A 235 -76.91 -2.59 -28.29
N ILE A 236 -76.60 -1.89 -29.38
CA ILE A 236 -75.26 -1.90 -29.99
C ILE A 236 -74.20 -1.38 -28.99
N LYS A 237 -74.47 -0.29 -28.28
CA LYS A 237 -73.55 0.25 -27.26
C LYS A 237 -73.36 -0.72 -26.09
N CYS A 238 -74.41 -1.35 -25.59
CA CYS A 238 -74.34 -2.35 -24.52
C CYS A 238 -73.51 -3.56 -24.94
N VAL A 239 -73.70 -4.07 -26.16
CA VAL A 239 -72.90 -5.18 -26.70
C VAL A 239 -71.42 -4.80 -26.81
N ASN A 240 -71.11 -3.59 -27.31
CA ASN A 240 -69.73 -3.11 -27.38
C ASN A 240 -69.10 -2.94 -25.98
N LEU A 241 -69.82 -2.36 -25.02
CA LEU A 241 -69.34 -2.24 -23.64
C LEU A 241 -69.12 -3.62 -22.99
N MET A 242 -70.00 -4.59 -23.26
CA MET A 242 -69.85 -5.96 -22.75
C MET A 242 -68.57 -6.62 -23.31
N GLU A 243 -68.24 -6.40 -24.58
CA GLU A 243 -67.00 -6.87 -25.19
C GLU A 243 -65.77 -6.18 -24.57
N GLN A 244 -65.81 -4.87 -24.34
CA GLN A 244 -64.74 -4.15 -23.66
C GLN A 244 -64.52 -4.64 -22.22
N ILE A 245 -65.60 -4.89 -21.46
CA ILE A 245 -65.54 -5.46 -20.11
C ILE A 245 -64.89 -6.84 -20.14
N LYS A 246 -65.25 -7.68 -21.13
CA LYS A 246 -64.65 -9.00 -21.31
C LYS A 246 -63.14 -8.92 -21.58
N GLN A 247 -62.72 -8.00 -22.45
CA GLN A 247 -61.30 -7.76 -22.74
C GLN A 247 -60.54 -7.24 -21.52
N LEU A 248 -61.13 -6.31 -20.77
CA LEU A 248 -60.53 -5.80 -19.53
C LEU A 248 -60.39 -6.90 -18.48
N LYS A 249 -61.42 -7.75 -18.31
CA LYS A 249 -61.37 -8.91 -17.40
C LYS A 249 -60.26 -9.89 -17.79
N ALA A 250 -60.05 -10.15 -19.07
CA ALA A 250 -58.95 -10.98 -19.57
C ALA A 250 -57.58 -10.36 -19.27
N LYS A 251 -57.43 -9.04 -19.38
CA LYS A 251 -56.19 -8.34 -19.02
C LYS A 251 -55.90 -8.40 -17.52
N VAL A 252 -56.91 -8.18 -16.69
CA VAL A 252 -56.78 -8.23 -15.21
C VAL A 252 -56.41 -9.62 -14.74
N THR A 253 -57.02 -10.66 -15.30
CA THR A 253 -56.69 -12.07 -14.96
C THR A 253 -55.25 -12.40 -15.35
N LYS A 254 -54.81 -12.03 -16.56
CA LYS A 254 -53.41 -12.19 -16.97
C LYS A 254 -52.44 -11.44 -16.05
N GLN A 255 -52.75 -10.20 -15.68
CA GLN A 255 -51.91 -9.44 -14.75
C GLN A 255 -51.81 -10.10 -13.37
N ALA A 256 -52.90 -10.70 -12.87
CA ALA A 256 -52.89 -11.44 -11.61
C ALA A 256 -51.97 -12.68 -11.70
N GLU A 257 -52.02 -13.42 -12.81
CA GLU A 257 -51.12 -14.57 -13.06
C GLU A 257 -49.65 -14.14 -13.13
N ASP A 258 -49.35 -13.04 -13.83
CA ASP A 258 -48.00 -12.49 -13.92
C ASP A 258 -47.47 -12.08 -12.52
N ILE A 259 -48.31 -11.44 -11.69
CA ILE A 259 -47.95 -11.08 -10.31
C ILE A 259 -47.62 -12.32 -9.48
N ASP A 260 -48.43 -13.37 -9.54
CA ASP A 260 -48.18 -14.60 -8.78
C ASP A 260 -46.92 -15.33 -9.25
N PHE A 261 -46.64 -15.32 -10.57
CA PHE A 261 -45.39 -15.83 -11.12
C PHE A 261 -44.18 -15.06 -10.57
N TYR A 262 -44.22 -13.73 -10.61
CA TYR A 262 -43.10 -12.91 -10.12
C TYR A 262 -42.92 -13.03 -8.60
N LYS A 263 -44.01 -13.08 -7.82
CA LYS A 263 -43.93 -13.35 -6.37
C LYS A 263 -43.26 -14.69 -6.08
N SER A 264 -43.64 -15.74 -6.81
CA SER A 264 -43.04 -17.07 -6.66
C SER A 264 -41.55 -17.07 -7.01
N LYS A 265 -41.17 -16.36 -8.08
CA LYS A 265 -39.76 -16.22 -8.48
C LYS A 265 -38.96 -15.44 -7.45
N VAL A 266 -39.51 -14.37 -6.89
CA VAL A 266 -38.87 -13.58 -5.81
C VAL A 266 -38.67 -14.45 -4.57
N HIS A 267 -39.68 -15.21 -4.14
CA HIS A 267 -39.55 -16.12 -3.01
C HIS A 267 -38.44 -17.17 -3.23
N GLN A 268 -38.38 -17.77 -4.43
CA GLN A 268 -37.30 -18.69 -4.77
C GLN A 268 -35.91 -18.05 -4.71
N GLN A 269 -35.77 -16.78 -5.09
CA GLN A 269 -34.49 -16.06 -4.98
C GLN A 269 -34.13 -15.80 -3.52
N TYR A 270 -35.10 -15.45 -2.66
CA TYR A 270 -34.85 -15.30 -1.22
C TYR A 270 -34.37 -16.59 -0.58
N VAL A 271 -35.00 -17.72 -0.87
CA VAL A 271 -34.56 -19.04 -0.36
C VAL A 271 -33.13 -19.37 -0.81
N LYS A 272 -32.78 -19.06 -2.06
CA LYS A 272 -31.40 -19.24 -2.54
C LYS A 272 -30.40 -18.32 -1.85
N LEU A 273 -30.77 -17.07 -1.59
CA LEU A 273 -29.93 -16.13 -0.87
C LEU A 273 -29.67 -16.61 0.57
N GLU A 274 -30.69 -17.11 1.25
CA GLU A 274 -30.55 -17.67 2.60
C GLU A 274 -29.61 -18.89 2.61
N GLN A 275 -29.75 -19.80 1.63
CA GLN A 275 -28.84 -20.94 1.47
C GLN A 275 -27.39 -20.52 1.16
N LEU A 276 -27.20 -19.46 0.37
CA LEU A 276 -25.87 -18.93 0.08
C LEU A 276 -25.26 -18.24 1.30
N GLN A 277 -26.08 -17.55 2.10
CA GLN A 277 -25.64 -16.92 3.34
C GLN A 277 -25.21 -17.98 4.35
N GLU A 278 -26.00 -19.05 4.54
CA GLU A 278 -25.63 -20.16 5.43
C GLU A 278 -24.30 -20.79 5.02
N LYS A 279 -24.08 -21.02 3.72
CA LYS A 279 -22.80 -21.52 3.21
C LYS A 279 -21.64 -20.54 3.42
N ALA A 280 -21.88 -19.24 3.29
CA ALA A 280 -20.88 -18.22 3.55
C ALA A 280 -20.49 -18.18 5.03
N ASP A 281 -21.48 -18.26 5.93
CA ASP A 281 -21.27 -18.31 7.37
C ASP A 281 -20.51 -19.58 7.78
N ASP A 282 -20.86 -20.75 7.20
CA ASP A 282 -20.12 -22.00 7.41
C ASP A 282 -18.68 -21.91 6.92
N PHE A 283 -18.45 -21.28 5.78
CA PHE A 283 -17.10 -21.06 5.27
C PHE A 283 -16.28 -20.14 6.19
N GLU A 284 -16.90 -19.12 6.76
CA GLU A 284 -16.25 -18.23 7.72
C GLU A 284 -15.86 -18.97 9.01
N ARG A 285 -16.72 -19.89 9.49
CA ARG A 285 -16.38 -20.78 10.62
C ARG A 285 -15.16 -21.65 10.30
N VAL A 286 -15.08 -22.19 9.09
CA VAL A 286 -13.92 -22.97 8.63
C VAL A 286 -12.66 -22.11 8.59
N LYS A 287 -12.75 -20.87 8.08
CA LYS A 287 -11.64 -19.90 8.09
C LYS A 287 -11.12 -19.63 9.49
N GLN A 288 -12.01 -19.40 10.45
CA GLN A 288 -11.64 -19.17 11.85
C GLN A 288 -10.94 -20.38 12.49
N TYR A 289 -11.40 -21.60 12.19
CA TYR A 289 -10.82 -22.82 12.78
C TYR A 289 -9.46 -23.20 12.18
N VAL A 290 -9.34 -23.15 10.85
CA VAL A 290 -8.15 -23.61 10.11
C VAL A 290 -7.06 -22.52 10.02
N GLY A 291 -7.47 -21.25 10.09
CA GLY A 291 -6.63 -20.08 9.87
C GLY A 291 -6.81 -19.51 8.46
N VAL A 292 -6.96 -18.20 8.38
CA VAL A 292 -7.29 -17.46 7.16
C VAL A 292 -6.26 -17.72 6.05
N ASP A 293 -4.96 -17.59 6.36
CA ASP A 293 -3.88 -17.73 5.38
C ASP A 293 -3.84 -19.11 4.72
N LYS A 294 -4.10 -20.17 5.50
CA LYS A 294 -4.10 -21.55 4.98
C LYS A 294 -5.28 -21.78 4.05
N ILE A 295 -6.46 -21.27 4.40
CA ILE A 295 -7.66 -21.37 3.55
C ILE A 295 -7.48 -20.58 2.27
N ASP A 296 -6.92 -19.37 2.31
CA ASP A 296 -6.72 -18.57 1.11
C ASP A 296 -5.71 -19.20 0.14
N ILE A 297 -4.66 -19.86 0.64
CA ILE A 297 -3.75 -20.66 -0.19
C ILE A 297 -4.50 -21.84 -0.84
N ILE A 298 -5.31 -22.57 -0.07
CA ILE A 298 -6.09 -23.71 -0.57
C ILE A 298 -7.08 -23.26 -1.66
N VAL A 299 -7.81 -22.16 -1.42
CA VAL A 299 -8.78 -21.62 -2.38
C VAL A 299 -8.09 -21.12 -3.65
N THR A 300 -6.95 -20.44 -3.53
CA THR A 300 -6.18 -19.93 -4.68
C THR A 300 -5.70 -21.08 -5.56
N ASN A 301 -5.12 -22.12 -4.93
CA ASN A 301 -4.68 -23.31 -5.65
C ASN A 301 -5.87 -24.06 -6.31
N ALA A 302 -7.00 -24.19 -5.60
CA ALA A 302 -8.20 -24.82 -6.15
C ALA A 302 -8.76 -24.05 -7.35
N ARG A 303 -8.83 -22.71 -7.29
CA ARG A 303 -9.28 -21.85 -8.40
C ARG A 303 -8.40 -21.98 -9.63
N GLU A 304 -7.08 -22.06 -9.44
CA GLU A 304 -6.15 -22.22 -10.57
C GLU A 304 -6.31 -23.59 -11.23
N LEU A 305 -6.47 -24.65 -10.43
CA LEU A 305 -6.78 -26.00 -10.95
C LEU A 305 -8.12 -26.02 -11.72
N GLU A 306 -9.16 -25.32 -11.23
CA GLU A 306 -10.43 -25.20 -11.93
C GLU A 306 -10.31 -24.44 -13.26
N ARG A 307 -9.53 -23.35 -13.31
CA ARG A 307 -9.24 -22.61 -14.56
C ARG A 307 -8.55 -23.51 -15.58
N ILE A 308 -7.54 -24.27 -15.15
CA ILE A 308 -6.82 -25.21 -16.01
C ILE A 308 -7.82 -26.24 -16.56
N ALA A 309 -8.61 -26.88 -15.70
CA ALA A 309 -9.62 -27.86 -16.12
C ALA A 309 -10.72 -27.29 -17.05
N GLN A 310 -11.15 -26.04 -16.85
CA GLN A 310 -12.11 -25.37 -17.73
C GLN A 310 -11.52 -25.07 -19.10
N SER A 311 -10.26 -24.63 -19.16
CA SER A 311 -9.57 -24.35 -20.43
C SER A 311 -9.33 -25.64 -21.23
N GLU A 312 -8.98 -26.74 -20.58
CA GLU A 312 -8.90 -28.08 -21.20
C GLU A 312 -10.27 -28.59 -21.69
N LYS A 313 -11.36 -28.36 -20.94
CA LYS A 313 -12.73 -28.68 -21.39
C LYS A 313 -13.19 -27.84 -22.59
N GLN A 314 -12.81 -26.57 -22.65
CA GLN A 314 -13.10 -25.71 -23.80
C GLN A 314 -12.28 -26.12 -25.02
N GLN A 315 -10.99 -26.44 -24.86
CA GLN A 315 -10.14 -26.95 -25.93
C GLN A 315 -10.67 -28.29 -26.46
N SER A 316 -10.97 -29.25 -25.59
CA SER A 316 -11.53 -30.55 -26.01
C SER A 316 -12.91 -30.44 -26.69
N ARG A 317 -13.77 -29.50 -26.29
CA ARG A 317 -15.01 -29.18 -27.03
C ARG A 317 -14.75 -28.56 -28.40
N ALA A 318 -13.76 -27.69 -28.53
CA ALA A 318 -13.38 -27.07 -29.80
C ALA A 318 -12.78 -28.09 -30.78
N TYR A 319 -11.95 -29.03 -30.30
CA TYR A 319 -11.39 -30.12 -31.11
C TYR A 319 -12.40 -31.27 -31.38
N GLY A 320 -13.47 -31.39 -30.58
CA GLY A 320 -14.52 -32.40 -30.74
C GLY A 320 -15.61 -32.07 -31.76
N MET A 321 -15.75 -30.81 -32.19
CA MET A 321 -16.66 -30.39 -33.28
C MET A 321 -16.00 -30.42 -34.68
N GLY A 322 -14.80 -31.01 -34.78
CA GLY A 322 -14.01 -31.10 -36.02
C GLY A 322 -13.83 -32.52 -36.57
N ARG A 323 -14.80 -33.43 -36.36
CA ARG A 323 -14.82 -34.74 -37.01
C ARG A 323 -16.18 -35.07 -37.60
#